data_AF-J3JS55-F1
#
_entry.id   AF-J3JS55-F1
#
_cell.length_a   1.000
_cell.length_b   1.000
_cell.length_c   1.000
_cell.angle_alpha   90.00
_cell.angle_beta   90.00
_cell.angle_gamma   90.00
#
_symmetry.space_group_name_H-M   'P 1'
#
loop_
_entity.id
_entity.type
_entity.pdbx_description
1 polymer ?
#
loop_
_entity_poly.entity_id
_entity_poly.type
_entity_poly.pdbx_seq_one_letter_code
_entity_poly.pdbx_strand_id
1 'polypeptide(L)'
;PGCKYFAENGPGAKEMEHVLTAYAKYDAQVGYVQGMNFVVAAILYHCSEEIAFWLFVSLLEDYEIRDVYLAGLPGLYKHTYIIGSLLKSNFKDLANHLV
;
A
#
# COMPACT_ATOMS: atom_id res chain seq x y z
N PRO A 1 7.02 -19.12 4.32
CA PRO A 1 5.90 -20.05 4.57
C PRO A 1 4.57 -19.36 4.19
N GLY A 2 3.88 -19.86 3.17
CA GLY A 2 2.66 -19.23 2.65
C GLY A 2 1.55 -19.17 3.71
N CYS A 3 0.92 -18.01 3.87
CA CYS A 3 -0.22 -17.85 4.76
C CYS A 3 -1.39 -18.69 4.23
N LYS A 4 -1.87 -19.66 5.02
CA LYS A 4 -2.97 -20.57 4.62
C LYS A 4 -4.25 -19.81 4.24
N TYR A 5 -4.46 -18.64 4.83
CA TYR A 5 -5.61 -17.77 4.54
C TYR A 5 -5.63 -17.28 3.08
N PHE A 6 -4.45 -17.01 2.52
CA PHE A 6 -4.25 -16.53 1.16
C PHE A 6 -3.74 -17.62 0.20
N ALA A 7 -3.80 -18.89 0.61
CA ALA A 7 -3.48 -20.02 -0.26
C ALA A 7 -4.59 -20.22 -1.30
N GLU A 8 -4.33 -21.05 -2.32
CA GLU A 8 -5.24 -21.29 -3.46
C GLU A 8 -6.66 -21.71 -3.06
N ASN A 9 -6.82 -22.38 -1.91
CA ASN A 9 -8.13 -22.79 -1.36
C ASN A 9 -8.56 -21.97 -0.13
N GLY A 10 -7.84 -20.89 0.20
CA GLY A 10 -8.16 -20.00 1.31
C GLY A 10 -9.17 -18.92 0.90
N PRO A 11 -10.03 -18.44 1.82
CA PRO A 11 -11.02 -17.42 1.50
C PRO A 11 -10.38 -16.04 1.21
N GLY A 12 -9.19 -15.79 1.77
CA GLY A 12 -8.57 -14.46 1.77
C GLY A 12 -8.18 -13.94 0.40
N ALA A 13 -7.86 -14.82 -0.56
CA ALA A 13 -7.53 -14.38 -1.93
C ALA A 13 -8.74 -13.73 -2.61
N LYS A 14 -9.93 -14.32 -2.44
CA LYS A 14 -11.17 -13.82 -3.03
C LYS A 14 -11.69 -12.57 -2.32
N GLU A 15 -11.65 -12.55 -1.00
CA GLU A 15 -12.01 -11.37 -0.20
C GLU A 15 -11.10 -10.18 -0.53
N MET A 16 -9.78 -10.41 -0.69
CA MET A 16 -8.85 -9.36 -1.12
C MET A 16 -9.17 -8.85 -2.53
N GLU A 17 -9.52 -9.74 -3.48
CA GLU A 17 -9.96 -9.34 -4.81
C GLU A 17 -11.20 -8.44 -4.76
N HIS A 18 -12.18 -8.77 -3.91
CA HIS A 18 -13.37 -7.93 -3.73
C HIS A 18 -13.01 -6.54 -3.19
N VAL A 19 -12.18 -6.45 -2.14
CA VAL A 19 -11.75 -5.17 -1.54
C VAL A 19 -11.04 -4.31 -2.57
N LEU A 20 -10.08 -4.87 -3.32
CA LEU A 20 -9.31 -4.14 -4.33
C LEU A 20 -10.19 -3.71 -5.50
N THR A 21 -11.13 -4.56 -5.93
CA THR A 21 -12.08 -4.24 -7.00
C THR A 21 -13.05 -3.14 -6.57
N ALA A 22 -13.53 -3.19 -5.31
CA ALA A 22 -14.37 -2.15 -4.73
C ALA A 22 -13.60 -0.83 -4.63
N TYR A 23 -12.36 -0.86 -4.17
CA TYR A 23 -11.52 0.33 -4.07
C TYR A 23 -11.25 0.96 -5.44
N ALA A 24 -10.91 0.16 -6.46
CA ALA A 24 -10.67 0.66 -7.80
C ALA A 24 -11.90 1.37 -8.43
N LYS A 25 -13.11 1.03 -7.97
CA LYS A 25 -14.35 1.73 -8.35
C LYS A 25 -14.61 2.95 -7.48
N TYR A 26 -14.26 2.88 -6.20
CA TYR A 26 -14.43 3.96 -5.24
C TYR A 26 -13.55 5.17 -5.61
N ASP A 27 -12.26 4.94 -5.89
CA ASP A 27 -11.33 5.95 -6.37
C ASP A 27 -10.78 5.58 -7.74
N ALA A 28 -11.55 5.88 -8.78
CA ALA A 28 -11.18 5.57 -10.16
C ALA A 28 -9.96 6.38 -10.67
N GLN A 29 -9.57 7.46 -9.99
CA GLN A 29 -8.37 8.22 -10.36
C GLN A 29 -7.10 7.45 -9.99
N VAL A 30 -7.12 6.74 -8.87
CA VAL A 30 -6.03 5.84 -8.47
C VAL A 30 -6.20 4.47 -9.12
N GLY A 31 -7.42 3.91 -9.06
CA GLY A 31 -7.71 2.55 -9.50
C GLY A 31 -6.98 1.50 -8.66
N TYR A 32 -6.66 0.36 -9.28
CA TYR A 32 -5.76 -0.63 -8.70
C TYR A 32 -4.33 -0.41 -9.17
N VAL A 33 -3.41 -0.29 -8.21
CA VAL A 33 -1.97 -0.19 -8.47
C VAL A 33 -1.25 -1.40 -7.88
N GLN A 34 -0.29 -1.96 -8.64
CA GLN A 34 0.50 -3.09 -8.18
C GLN A 34 1.16 -2.78 -6.82
N GLY A 35 0.97 -3.68 -5.85
CA GLY A 35 1.48 -3.54 -4.49
C GLY A 35 0.39 -3.26 -3.45
N MET A 36 -0.76 -2.71 -3.86
CA MET A 36 -1.91 -2.50 -2.96
C MET A 36 -2.39 -3.80 -2.31
N ASN A 37 -2.31 -4.91 -3.05
CA ASN A 37 -2.67 -6.24 -2.57
C ASN A 37 -1.92 -6.65 -1.29
N PHE A 38 -0.66 -6.23 -1.11
CA PHE A 38 0.07 -6.54 0.12
C PHE A 38 -0.47 -5.75 1.33
N VAL A 39 -0.85 -4.49 1.12
CA VAL A 39 -1.43 -3.63 2.16
C VAL A 39 -2.80 -4.16 2.57
N VAL A 40 -3.66 -4.44 1.58
CA VAL A 40 -4.98 -5.02 1.83
C VAL A 40 -4.87 -6.39 2.50
N ALA A 41 -3.96 -7.26 2.07
CA ALA A 41 -3.74 -8.56 2.72
C ALA A 41 -3.33 -8.42 4.19
N ALA A 42 -2.47 -7.45 4.51
CA ALA A 42 -2.04 -7.20 5.88
C ALA A 42 -3.20 -6.74 6.77
N ILE A 43 -4.08 -5.86 6.26
CA ILE A 43 -5.26 -5.39 6.99
C ILE A 43 -6.31 -6.51 7.12
N LEU A 44 -6.63 -7.17 6.01
CA LEU A 44 -7.66 -8.19 5.91
C LEU A 44 -7.36 -9.42 6.80
N TYR A 45 -6.09 -9.71 7.04
CA TYR A 45 -5.71 -10.77 7.97
C TYR A 45 -6.24 -10.56 9.41
N HIS A 46 -6.60 -9.32 9.78
CA HIS A 46 -7.01 -8.96 11.13
C HIS A 46 -8.50 -8.60 11.28
N CYS A 47 -9.26 -8.55 10.19
CA CYS A 47 -10.65 -8.07 10.22
C CYS A 47 -11.49 -8.66 9.08
N SER A 48 -12.78 -8.31 9.04
CA SER A 48 -13.65 -8.69 7.93
C SER A 48 -13.36 -7.89 6.66
N GLU A 49 -13.82 -8.39 5.51
CA GLU A 49 -13.72 -7.74 4.20
C GLU A 49 -14.20 -6.26 4.22
N GLU A 50 -15.36 -6.01 4.83
CA GLU A 50 -15.95 -4.66 4.92
C GLU A 50 -15.08 -3.71 5.76
N ILE A 51 -14.57 -4.17 6.90
CA ILE A 51 -13.69 -3.38 7.75
C ILE A 51 -12.37 -3.12 7.02
N ALA A 52 -11.84 -4.12 6.33
CA ALA A 52 -10.60 -3.99 5.57
C ALA A 52 -10.72 -2.95 4.46
N PHE A 53 -11.86 -2.88 3.78
CA PHE A 53 -12.14 -1.85 2.79
C PHE A 53 -12.07 -0.44 3.39
N TRP A 54 -12.80 -0.18 4.48
CA TRP A 54 -12.82 1.16 5.09
C TRP A 54 -11.49 1.55 5.73
N LEU A 55 -10.76 0.60 6.31
CA LEU A 55 -9.41 0.84 6.81
C LEU A 55 -8.44 1.17 5.67
N PHE A 56 -8.57 0.51 4.52
CA PHE A 56 -7.76 0.81 3.35
C PHE A 56 -8.08 2.20 2.77
N VAL A 57 -9.36 2.55 2.67
CA VAL A 57 -9.79 3.91 2.26
C VAL A 57 -9.21 4.97 3.20
N SER A 58 -9.39 4.80 4.51
CA SER A 58 -8.85 5.74 5.51
C SER A 58 -7.33 5.84 5.44
N LEU A 59 -6.62 4.73 5.24
CA LEU A 59 -5.16 4.75 5.05
C LEU A 59 -4.75 5.63 3.85
N LEU A 60 -5.49 5.57 2.74
CA LEU A 60 -5.15 6.33 1.54
C LEU A 60 -5.54 7.80 1.68
N GLU A 61 -6.74 8.09 2.19
CA GLU A 61 -7.26 9.46 2.29
C GLU A 61 -6.72 10.23 3.49
N ASP A 62 -6.69 9.63 4.67
CA ASP A 62 -6.37 10.33 5.92
C ASP A 62 -4.87 10.34 6.26
N TYR A 63 -4.09 9.41 5.72
CA TYR A 63 -2.66 9.24 6.04
C TYR A 63 -1.70 9.57 4.88
N GLU A 64 -2.15 10.38 3.91
CA GLU A 64 -1.37 10.84 2.75
C GLU A 64 -0.77 9.71 1.87
N ILE A 65 -1.30 8.48 1.93
CA ILE A 65 -0.77 7.37 1.13
C ILE A 65 -1.32 7.40 -0.30
N ARG A 66 -2.47 8.02 -0.54
CA ARG A 66 -3.08 8.14 -1.88
C ARG A 66 -2.11 8.65 -2.94
N ASP A 67 -1.32 9.67 -2.62
CA ASP A 67 -0.37 10.29 -3.56
C ASP A 67 0.77 9.36 -3.99
N VAL A 68 1.07 8.32 -3.20
CA VAL A 68 2.04 7.28 -3.56
C VAL A 68 1.53 6.44 -4.74
N TYR A 69 0.22 6.28 -4.86
CA TYR A 69 -0.43 5.45 -5.88
C TYR A 69 -1.02 6.25 -7.04
N LEU A 70 -1.11 7.57 -6.95
CA LEU A 70 -1.54 8.41 -8.08
C LEU A 70 -0.63 8.24 -9.29
N ALA A 71 -1.19 8.42 -10.47
CA ALA A 71 -0.43 8.43 -11.72
C ALA A 71 0.72 9.46 -11.64
N GLY A 72 1.92 9.04 -12.08
CA GLY A 72 3.13 9.85 -11.92
C GLY A 72 3.77 9.76 -10.53
N LEU A 73 3.19 8.99 -9.60
CA LEU A 73 3.75 8.62 -8.29
C LEU A 73 4.29 9.81 -7.48
N PRO A 74 3.58 10.95 -7.39
CA PRO A 74 4.11 12.17 -6.74
C PRO A 74 4.50 11.94 -5.28
N GLY A 75 3.70 11.16 -4.54
CA GLY A 75 4.00 10.78 -3.16
C GLY A 75 5.28 9.94 -3.06
N LEU A 76 5.52 9.02 -4.01
CA LEU A 76 6.74 8.22 -4.03
C LEU A 76 7.98 9.12 -4.17
N TYR A 77 7.99 10.04 -5.13
CA TYR A 77 9.10 10.97 -5.32
C TYR A 77 9.33 11.86 -4.10
N LYS A 78 8.25 12.37 -3.47
CA LYS A 78 8.31 13.11 -2.20
C LYS A 78 9.01 12.28 -1.12
N HIS A 79 8.57 11.05 -0.89
CA HIS A 79 9.14 10.20 0.15
C HIS A 79 10.58 9.77 -0.15
N THR A 80 10.92 9.42 -1.40
CA THR A 80 12.30 9.08 -1.78
C THR A 80 13.25 10.25 -1.54
N TYR A 81 12.84 11.47 -1.87
CA TYR A 81 13.63 12.68 -1.59
C TYR A 81 13.86 12.89 -0.08
N ILE A 82 12.80 12.75 0.73
CA ILE A 82 12.88 12.90 2.19
C ILE A 82 13.82 11.83 2.77
N ILE A 83 13.68 10.57 2.35
CA ILE A 83 14.55 9.48 2.80
C ILE A 83 16.00 9.75 2.41
N GLY A 84 16.27 10.19 1.18
CA GLY A 84 17.62 10.55 0.73
C GLY A 84 18.23 11.69 1.56
N SER A 85 17.44 12.69 1.93
CA SER A 85 17.86 13.78 2.80
C SER A 85 18.17 13.29 4.22
N LEU A 86 17.30 12.45 4.79
CA LEU A 86 17.50 11.85 6.11
C LEU A 86 18.72 10.93 6.15
N LEU A 87 18.99 10.17 5.09
CA LEU A 87 20.20 9.36 4.98
C LEU A 87 21.46 10.23 5.01
N LYS A 88 21.50 11.32 4.23
CA LYS A 88 22.64 12.25 4.23
C LYS A 88 22.88 12.88 5.59
N SER A 89 21.82 13.19 6.34
CA SER A 89 21.93 13.81 7.66
C SER A 89 22.35 12.83 8.76
N ASN A 90 21.82 11.60 8.74
CA ASN A 90 21.96 10.66 9.85
C ASN A 90 23.02 9.57 9.61
N PHE A 91 23.30 9.21 8.36
CA PHE A 91 24.16 8.08 7.98
C PHE A 91 25.05 8.45 6.79
N LYS A 92 25.97 9.41 7.00
CA LYS A 92 26.81 9.99 5.93
C LYS A 92 27.57 8.94 5.10
N ASP A 93 28.18 7.95 5.74
CA ASP A 93 28.96 6.92 5.04
C ASP A 93 28.05 6.07 4.14
N LEU A 94 26.87 5.68 4.64
CA LEU A 94 25.87 4.96 3.87
C LEU A 94 25.32 5.83 2.74
N ALA A 95 25.05 7.10 3.01
CA ALA A 95 24.56 8.04 2.01
C ALA A 95 25.57 8.24 0.87
N ASN A 96 26.86 8.39 1.18
CA ASN A 96 27.92 8.53 0.18
C ASN A 96 28.10 7.28 -0.69
N HIS A 97 27.68 6.11 -0.19
CA HIS A 97 27.71 4.87 -0.97
C HIS A 97 26.49 4.70 -1.87
N LEU A 98 25.31 5.15 -1.41
CA LEU A 98 24.02 4.89 -2.07
C LEU A 98 23.50 6.06 -2.94
N VAL A 99 23.93 7.29 -2.70
CA VAL A 99 23.39 8.53 -3.29
C VAL A 99 24.49 9.35 -3.95
#